data_AF-A0A956M3J9-F1
#
_entry.id   AF-A0A956M3J9-F1
#
_cell.length_a   1.000
_cell.length_b   1.000
_cell.length_c   1.000
_cell.angle_alpha   90.00
_cell.angle_beta   90.00
_cell.angle_gamma   90.00
#
_symmetry.space_group_name_H-M   'P 1'
#
loop_
_entity.id
_entity.type
_entity.pdbx_description
1 polymer ?
#
loop_
_entity_poly.entity_id
_entity_poly.type
_entity_poly.pdbx_seq_one_letter_code
_entity_poly.pdbx_strand_id
1 'polypeptide(L)'
;MIKLFVLTVLLILTGCSQQKETEEQLKNSEIYMKISVLQSGSILLNGKESTLEQVEQELIELKARKGSVWYYREVGQEEPPNEAMEVIKLIAENDLPITLSSRPDFSDYIDENGQSHTRE
;
A
#
# COMPACT_ATOMS: atom_id res chain seq x y z
N MET A 1 61.76 9.25 -26.17
CA MET A 1 62.49 8.06 -25.67
C MET A 1 61.57 7.31 -24.72
N ILE A 2 61.08 6.17 -25.19
CA ILE A 2 60.19 5.23 -24.52
C ILE A 2 61.01 4.35 -23.57
N LYS A 3 60.57 4.24 -22.31
CA LYS A 3 60.86 3.12 -21.40
C LYS A 3 59.56 2.92 -20.61
N LEU A 4 58.64 2.05 -21.03
CA LEU A 4 58.67 0.59 -20.89
C LEU A 4 59.16 0.15 -19.50
N PHE A 5 58.26 0.24 -18.52
CA PHE A 5 58.37 -0.50 -17.26
C PHE A 5 57.18 -1.45 -17.19
N VAL A 6 57.51 -2.72 -17.34
CA VAL A 6 56.61 -3.87 -17.39
C VAL A 6 56.46 -4.40 -15.96
N LEU A 7 55.19 -4.62 -15.58
CA LEU A 7 54.71 -5.66 -14.66
C LEU A 7 55.05 -5.53 -13.15
N THR A 8 54.05 -5.13 -12.37
CA THR A 8 53.77 -5.83 -11.10
C THR A 8 52.26 -5.81 -10.85
N VAL A 9 51.67 -7.01 -10.86
CA VAL A 9 50.30 -7.30 -10.49
C VAL A 9 50.14 -7.09 -8.97
N LEU A 10 49.16 -6.30 -8.55
CA LEU A 10 48.59 -6.42 -7.21
C LEU A 10 47.06 -6.27 -7.28
N LEU A 11 46.38 -7.41 -7.19
CA LEU A 11 44.99 -7.53 -6.80
C LEU A 11 44.79 -6.87 -5.43
N ILE A 12 44.08 -5.74 -5.37
CA ILE A 12 43.31 -5.38 -4.17
C ILE A 12 41.93 -4.90 -4.63
N LEU A 13 41.01 -5.85 -4.54
CA LEU A 13 39.57 -5.63 -4.44
C LEU A 13 39.31 -4.75 -3.20
N THR A 14 39.18 -3.45 -3.39
CA THR A 14 38.66 -2.56 -2.35
C THR A 14 37.44 -1.84 -2.88
N GLY A 15 36.28 -2.43 -2.60
CA GLY A 15 35.25 -1.67 -1.92
C GLY A 15 34.14 -1.04 -2.77
N CYS A 16 33.54 -1.79 -3.69
CA CYS A 16 32.11 -1.56 -3.96
C CYS A 16 31.32 -2.24 -2.84
N SER A 17 31.10 -1.56 -1.72
CA SER A 17 30.20 -2.10 -0.68
C SER A 17 29.60 -1.01 0.21
N GLN A 18 28.87 -0.07 -0.37
CA GLN A 18 27.88 0.72 0.40
C GLN A 18 26.84 1.42 -0.49
N GLN A 19 26.12 0.65 -1.31
CA GLN A 19 24.90 1.14 -1.98
C GLN A 19 23.68 0.20 -1.82
N LYS A 20 23.76 -0.83 -0.96
CA LYS A 20 22.61 -1.72 -0.70
C LYS A 20 21.70 -1.28 0.43
N GLU A 21 22.15 -0.38 1.30
CA GLU A 21 21.41 -0.04 2.54
C GLU A 21 20.31 1.02 2.30
N THR A 22 20.36 1.78 1.21
CA THR A 22 19.37 2.83 0.91
C THR A 22 18.20 2.31 0.04
N GLU A 23 18.41 1.27 -0.77
CA GLU A 23 17.33 0.67 -1.59
C GLU A 23 16.45 -0.31 -0.79
N GLU A 24 16.97 -1.02 0.21
CA GLU A 24 16.16 -1.93 1.03
C GLU A 24 15.26 -1.21 2.04
N GLN A 25 15.61 -0.01 2.48
CA GLN A 25 14.72 0.80 3.34
C GLN A 25 13.56 1.43 2.56
N LEU A 26 13.70 1.67 1.26
CA LEU A 26 12.59 2.10 0.39
C LEU A 26 11.73 0.92 -0.09
N LYS A 27 12.22 -0.32 0.07
CA LYS A 27 11.55 -1.54 -0.39
C LYS A 27 10.47 -2.06 0.58
N ASN A 28 10.39 -1.52 1.80
CA ASN A 28 9.53 -2.07 2.86
C ASN A 28 8.55 -1.07 3.49
N SER A 29 8.45 0.17 3.03
CA SER A 29 7.30 1.02 3.38
C SER A 29 6.20 0.79 2.34
N GLU A 30 5.33 -0.19 2.58
CA GLU A 30 4.13 -0.34 1.76
C GLU A 30 3.34 0.98 1.78
N ILE A 31 3.11 1.57 0.60
CA ILE A 31 2.27 2.75 0.48
C ILE A 31 0.83 2.25 0.46
N TYR A 32 0.10 2.47 1.55
CA TYR A 32 -1.31 2.10 1.63
C TYR A 32 -2.19 3.26 2.05
N MET A 33 -3.46 3.15 1.73
CA MET A 33 -4.52 4.05 2.16
C MET A 33 -5.59 3.27 2.92
N LYS A 34 -5.99 3.80 4.08
CA LYS A 34 -7.07 3.22 4.89
C LYS A 34 -8.39 3.83 4.49
N ILE A 35 -9.35 3.01 4.10
CA ILE A 35 -10.71 3.43 3.79
C ILE A 35 -11.66 2.69 4.74
N SER A 36 -12.44 3.43 5.50
CA SER A 36 -13.52 2.90 6.33
C SER A 36 -14.86 3.36 5.76
N VAL A 37 -15.82 2.45 5.64
CA VAL A 37 -17.22 2.81 5.38
C VAL A 37 -18.03 2.44 6.61
N LEU A 38 -18.58 3.45 7.28
CA LEU A 38 -19.37 3.28 8.49
C LEU A 38 -20.80 2.85 8.16
N GLN A 39 -21.54 2.35 9.16
CA GLN A 39 -22.93 1.93 8.98
C GLN A 39 -23.82 3.08 8.47
N SER A 40 -23.48 4.33 8.82
CA SER A 40 -24.19 5.53 8.37
C SER A 40 -24.03 5.84 6.88
N GLY A 41 -23.15 5.14 6.17
CA GLY A 41 -22.69 5.50 4.82
C GLY A 41 -21.53 6.50 4.83
N SER A 42 -21.12 7.01 5.99
CA SER A 42 -19.96 7.92 6.08
C SER A 42 -18.68 7.21 5.67
N ILE A 43 -17.92 7.85 4.77
CA ILE A 43 -16.63 7.34 4.30
C ILE A 43 -15.52 8.05 5.07
N LEU A 44 -14.55 7.29 5.59
CA LEU A 44 -13.35 7.82 6.22
C LEU A 44 -12.11 7.46 5.42
N LEU A 45 -11.33 8.45 5.01
CA LEU A 45 -9.98 8.28 4.47
C LEU A 45 -8.96 8.52 5.57
N ASN A 46 -8.17 7.51 5.90
CA ASN A 46 -7.18 7.56 6.98
C ASN A 46 -7.76 8.08 8.31
N GLY A 47 -9.01 7.71 8.60
CA GLY A 47 -9.74 8.11 9.81
C GLY A 47 -10.39 9.50 9.75
N LYS A 48 -10.34 10.22 8.62
CA LYS A 48 -10.99 11.51 8.42
C LYS A 48 -12.17 11.39 7.48
N GLU A 49 -13.26 12.06 7.80
CA GLU A 49 -14.46 12.08 6.95
C GLU A 49 -14.15 12.59 5.54
N SER A 50 -14.72 11.93 4.54
CA SER A 50 -14.44 12.18 3.14
C SER A 50 -15.66 11.92 2.25
N THR A 51 -15.63 12.42 1.02
CA THR A 51 -16.66 12.23 -0.01
C THR A 51 -16.19 11.22 -1.07
N LEU A 52 -17.12 10.66 -1.85
CA LEU A 52 -16.76 9.78 -2.98
C LEU A 52 -15.82 10.44 -3.99
N GLU A 53 -16.01 11.73 -4.28
CA GLU A 53 -15.14 12.50 -5.19
C GLU A 53 -13.71 12.61 -4.64
N GLN A 54 -13.56 12.86 -3.34
CA GLN A 54 -12.24 12.89 -2.70
C GLN A 54 -11.58 11.51 -2.69
N VAL A 55 -12.35 10.45 -2.44
CA VAL A 55 -11.88 9.06 -2.52
C VAL A 55 -11.34 8.77 -3.93
N GLU A 56 -12.07 9.14 -4.97
CA GLU A 56 -11.63 8.93 -6.36
C GLU A 56 -10.29 9.64 -6.65
N GLN A 57 -10.15 10.91 -6.27
CA GLN A 57 -8.89 11.66 -6.48
C GLN A 57 -7.72 11.00 -5.74
N GLU A 58 -7.93 10.61 -4.50
CA GLU A 58 -6.92 9.97 -3.66
C GLU A 58 -6.53 8.58 -4.19
N LEU A 59 -7.47 7.81 -4.75
CA LEU A 59 -7.18 6.54 -5.43
C LEU A 59 -6.34 6.74 -6.70
N ILE A 60 -6.59 7.78 -7.49
CA ILE A 60 -5.77 8.12 -8.66
C ILE A 60 -4.32 8.41 -8.24
N GLU A 61 -4.13 9.20 -7.18
CA GLU A 61 -2.80 9.49 -6.63
C GLU A 61 -2.13 8.26 -6.04
N LEU A 62 -2.89 7.40 -5.35
CA LEU A 62 -2.40 6.14 -4.80
C LEU A 62 -1.93 5.20 -5.91
N LYS A 63 -2.67 5.11 -7.03
CA LYS A 63 -2.30 4.33 -8.22
C LYS A 63 -0.99 4.84 -8.82
N ALA A 64 -0.83 6.15 -8.96
CA ALA A 64 0.41 6.75 -9.46
C ALA A 64 1.63 6.39 -8.59
N ARG A 65 1.42 6.21 -7.28
CA ARG A 65 2.43 5.78 -6.30
C ARG A 65 2.56 4.26 -6.17
N LYS A 66 1.81 3.47 -6.95
CA LYS A 66 1.75 2.00 -6.86
C LYS A 66 1.39 1.49 -5.45
N GLY A 67 0.49 2.21 -4.77
CA GLY A 67 0.02 1.84 -3.45
C GLY A 67 -1.13 0.82 -3.46
N SER A 68 -1.60 0.46 -2.27
CA SER A 68 -2.71 -0.47 -2.04
C SER A 68 -3.76 0.10 -1.09
N VAL A 69 -4.96 -0.47 -1.12
CA VAL A 69 -6.08 -0.06 -0.27
C VAL A 69 -6.27 -1.06 0.86
N TRP A 70 -6.36 -0.57 2.09
CA TRP A 70 -6.89 -1.32 3.22
C TRP A 70 -8.31 -0.86 3.47
N TYR A 71 -9.26 -1.78 3.40
CA TYR A 71 -10.69 -1.49 3.43
C TYR A 71 -11.36 -2.13 4.64
N TYR A 72 -12.04 -1.31 5.43
CA TYR A 72 -12.91 -1.75 6.51
C TYR A 72 -14.35 -1.32 6.20
N ARG A 73 -15.31 -2.23 6.39
CA ARG A 73 -16.73 -1.89 6.39
C ARG A 73 -17.29 -2.24 7.75
N GLU A 74 -17.89 -1.26 8.41
CA GLU A 74 -18.63 -1.51 9.63
C GLU A 74 -19.84 -2.39 9.32
N VAL A 75 -19.97 -3.50 10.04
CA VAL A 75 -21.05 -4.45 9.83
C VAL A 75 -22.29 -3.97 10.57
N GLY A 76 -23.36 -3.73 9.82
CA GLY A 76 -24.72 -3.53 10.35
C GLY A 76 -25.60 -4.77 10.18
N GLN A 77 -26.83 -4.71 10.70
CA GLN A 77 -27.85 -5.75 10.44
C GLN A 77 -28.54 -5.60 9.07
N GLU A 78 -28.17 -4.58 8.30
CA GLU A 78 -28.84 -4.17 7.07
C GLU A 78 -27.95 -4.42 5.83
N GLU A 79 -28.56 -4.26 4.66
CA GLU A 79 -27.87 -4.33 3.37
C GLU A 79 -26.71 -3.30 3.32
N PRO A 80 -25.58 -3.61 2.63
CA PRO A 80 -24.47 -2.67 2.53
C PRO A 80 -24.93 -1.29 2.05
N PRO A 81 -24.49 -0.20 2.71
CA PRO A 81 -24.76 1.16 2.23
C PRO A 81 -24.32 1.32 0.77
N ASN A 82 -25.05 2.12 0.00
CA ASN A 82 -24.71 2.40 -1.40
C ASN A 82 -23.27 2.89 -1.54
N GLU A 83 -22.79 3.65 -0.56
CA GLU A 83 -21.44 4.18 -0.48
C GLU A 83 -20.38 3.08 -0.42
N ALA A 84 -20.64 1.96 0.27
CA ALA A 84 -19.72 0.83 0.31
C ALA A 84 -19.53 0.22 -1.08
N MET A 85 -20.62 0.11 -1.85
CA MET A 85 -20.57 -0.43 -3.21
C MET A 85 -19.86 0.50 -4.17
N GLU A 86 -20.11 1.82 -4.09
CA GLU A 86 -19.43 2.80 -4.94
C GLU A 86 -17.93 2.88 -4.62
N VAL A 87 -17.52 2.81 -3.35
CA VAL A 87 -16.09 2.76 -2.98
C VAL A 87 -15.40 1.52 -3.56
N ILE A 88 -16.00 0.33 -3.42
CA ILE A 88 -15.43 -0.90 -3.99
C ILE A 88 -15.32 -0.81 -5.51
N LYS A 89 -16.34 -0.26 -6.17
CA LYS A 89 -16.33 -0.01 -7.61
C LYS A 89 -15.19 0.93 -8.02
N LEU A 90 -15.01 2.07 -7.33
CA LEU A 90 -13.91 3.00 -7.61
C LEU A 90 -12.54 2.36 -7.45
N ILE A 91 -12.34 1.52 -6.43
CA ILE A 91 -11.09 0.77 -6.23
C ILE A 91 -10.83 -0.18 -7.40
N ALA A 92 -11.87 -0.90 -7.85
CA ALA A 92 -11.80 -1.81 -8.98
C ALA A 92 -11.55 -1.08 -10.32
N GLU A 93 -12.23 0.04 -10.57
CA GLU A 93 -12.02 0.88 -11.75
C GLU A 93 -10.60 1.47 -11.82
N ASN A 94 -9.96 1.64 -10.66
CA ASN A 94 -8.56 2.06 -10.56
C ASN A 94 -7.55 0.90 -10.56
N ASP A 95 -7.97 -0.37 -10.68
CA ASP A 95 -7.13 -1.56 -10.63
C ASP A 95 -6.18 -1.60 -9.40
N LEU A 96 -6.65 -1.08 -8.25
CA LEU A 96 -5.84 -1.01 -7.05
C LEU A 96 -5.91 -2.33 -6.25
N PRO A 97 -4.77 -2.86 -5.77
CA PRO A 97 -4.79 -3.97 -4.83
C PRO A 97 -5.57 -3.60 -3.57
N ILE A 98 -6.45 -4.48 -3.12
CA ILE A 98 -7.28 -4.29 -1.94
C ILE A 98 -7.05 -5.41 -0.92
N THR A 99 -6.98 -5.03 0.35
CA THR A 99 -7.02 -5.96 1.48
C THR A 99 -8.17 -5.59 2.39
N LEU A 100 -9.04 -6.56 2.70
CA LEU A 100 -10.17 -6.35 3.59
C LEU A 100 -9.73 -6.50 5.04
N SER A 101 -10.31 -5.71 5.94
CA SER A 101 -10.09 -5.71 7.38
C SER A 101 -11.41 -5.95 8.10
N SER A 102 -11.41 -6.78 9.14
CA SER A 102 -12.60 -6.96 10.00
C SER A 102 -12.63 -5.97 11.17
N ARG A 103 -11.51 -5.29 11.43
CA ARG A 103 -11.37 -4.33 12.53
C ARG A 103 -11.18 -2.89 12.02
N PRO A 104 -11.73 -1.89 12.73
CA PRO A 104 -11.64 -0.48 12.34
C PRO A 104 -10.23 0.12 12.49
N ASP A 105 -9.34 -0.53 13.23
CA ASP A 105 -7.94 -0.11 13.40
C ASP A 105 -6.99 -0.69 12.33
N PHE A 106 -7.50 -1.58 11.48
CA PHE A 106 -6.75 -2.30 10.45
C PHE A 106 -5.65 -3.21 11.00
N SER A 107 -5.78 -3.65 12.25
CA SER A 107 -4.88 -4.62 12.89
C SER A 107 -5.01 -6.04 12.32
N ASP A 108 -5.89 -6.26 11.34
CA ASP A 108 -6.09 -7.54 10.69
C ASP A 108 -6.22 -7.44 9.17
N TYR A 109 -6.23 -8.61 8.54
CA TYR A 109 -6.67 -8.81 7.16
C TYR A 109 -7.53 -10.06 7.02
N ILE A 110 -8.47 -10.03 6.09
CA ILE A 110 -9.31 -11.16 5.72
C ILE A 110 -8.72 -11.82 4.47
N ASP A 111 -8.48 -13.12 4.54
CA ASP A 111 -7.98 -13.91 3.41
C ASP A 111 -9.08 -14.36 2.43
N GLU A 112 -8.70 -15.11 1.40
CA GLU A 112 -9.62 -15.66 0.39
C GLU A 112 -10.66 -16.65 0.94
N ASN A 113 -10.41 -17.23 2.11
CA ASN A 113 -11.31 -18.14 2.81
C ASN A 113 -12.25 -17.38 3.77
N GLY A 114 -12.13 -16.06 3.86
CA GLY A 114 -12.86 -15.24 4.81
C GLY A 114 -12.33 -15.30 6.24
N GLN A 115 -11.12 -15.82 6.46
CA GLN A 115 -10.51 -15.90 7.78
C GLN A 115 -9.71 -14.63 8.09
N SER A 116 -9.90 -14.09 9.29
CA SER A 116 -9.14 -12.93 9.81
C SER A 116 -7.79 -13.37 10.38
N HIS A 117 -6.74 -12.65 9.98
CA HIS A 117 -5.35 -12.83 10.41
C HIS A 117 -4.80 -11.52 10.96
N THR A 118 -3.94 -11.59 11.97
CA THR A 118 -3.30 -10.37 12.52
C THR A 118 -2.32 -9.79 11.50
N ARG A 119 -2.32 -8.46 11.38
CA ARG A 119 -1.38 -7.70 10.56
C ARG A 119 -0.24 -7.21 11.46
N GLU A 120 0.96 -7.77 11.30
CA GLU A 120 2.17 -7.43 12.08
C GLU A 120 2.82 -6.12 11.62
#